data_AF-A0A1Z9TI16-F1
#
_entry.id   AF-A0A1Z9TI16-F1
#
_cell.length_a   1.000
_cell.length_b   1.000
_cell.length_c   1.000
_cell.angle_alpha   90.00
_cell.angle_beta   90.00
_cell.angle_gamma   90.00
#
_symmetry.space_group_name_H-M   'P 1'
#
loop_
_entity.id
_entity.type
_entity.pdbx_description
1 polymer ?
#
loop_
_entity_poly.entity_id
_entity_poly.type
_entity_poly.pdbx_seq_one_letter_code
_entity_poly.pdbx_strand_id
1 'polypeptide(L)'
;MKTEGINYKWIFFWYIMLCVSGFYEVNLHFNKRNLFQEYQIIISETEKLEMEWRELQLDYSEFTSGKKIGLIAEEEANMSLPDSKKINVLKKK
;
A
#
# COMPACT_ATOMS: atom_id res chain seq x y z
N MET A 1 12.78 27.91 63.86
CA MET A 1 12.28 27.62 62.50
C MET A 1 11.43 26.37 62.61
N LYS A 2 10.09 26.53 62.64
CA LYS A 2 9.15 25.43 62.87
C LYS A 2 9.14 24.58 61.59
N THR A 3 9.76 23.41 61.62
CA THR A 3 9.62 22.43 60.54
C THR A 3 8.20 21.90 60.63
N GLU A 4 7.31 22.52 59.88
CA GLU A 4 5.95 22.04 59.65
C GLU A 4 6.03 20.58 59.23
N GLY A 5 5.28 19.73 59.93
CA GLY A 5 5.39 18.28 59.84
C GLY A 5 5.13 17.81 58.43
N ILE A 6 6.20 17.46 57.73
CA ILE A 6 6.14 16.86 56.40
C ILE A 6 5.34 15.56 56.53
N ASN A 7 4.16 15.53 55.93
CA ASN A 7 3.26 14.38 55.99
C ASN A 7 3.80 13.29 55.04
N TYR A 8 4.63 12.41 55.58
CA TYR A 8 5.33 11.35 54.84
C TYR A 8 4.40 10.46 54.00
N LYS A 9 3.14 10.27 54.44
CA LYS A 9 2.10 9.55 53.67
C LYS A 9 1.79 10.23 52.34
N TRP A 10 1.80 11.57 52.32
CA TRP A 10 1.53 12.36 51.13
C TRP A 10 2.68 12.26 50.13
N ILE A 11 3.93 12.38 50.60
CA ILE A 11 5.11 12.23 49.73
C ILE A 11 5.17 10.83 49.13
N PHE A 12 4.87 9.80 49.93
CA PHE A 12 4.84 8.42 49.44
C PHE A 12 3.75 8.21 48.38
N PHE A 13 2.58 8.82 48.56
CA PHE A 13 1.52 8.79 47.54
C PHE A 13 1.98 9.44 46.22
N TRP A 14 2.62 10.60 46.28
CA TRP A 14 3.19 11.26 45.10
C TRP A 14 4.27 10.41 44.43
N TYR A 15 5.12 9.75 45.21
CA TYR A 15 6.14 8.85 44.69
C TYR A 15 5.52 7.67 43.93
N ILE A 16 4.46 7.05 44.47
CA ILE A 16 3.74 5.98 43.78
C ILE A 16 3.11 6.49 42.49
N MET A 17 2.46 7.65 42.53
CA MET A 17 1.87 8.29 41.34
C MET A 17 2.91 8.50 40.23
N LEU A 18 4.10 8.95 40.59
CA LEU A 18 5.21 9.17 39.65
C LEU A 18 5.71 7.85 39.05
N CYS A 19 5.88 6.81 39.87
CA CYS A 19 6.25 5.47 39.41
C CYS A 19 5.20 4.86 38.45
N VAL A 20 3.91 5.00 38.76
CA VAL A 20 2.83 4.51 37.89
C VAL A 20 2.78 5.27 36.57
N SER A 21 2.97 6.59 36.60
CA SER A 21 3.05 7.40 35.37
C SER A 21 4.21 6.96 34.48
N GLY A 22 5.40 6.77 35.05
CA GLY A 22 6.57 6.30 34.29
C GLY A 22 6.36 4.89 33.71
N PHE A 23 5.78 3.97 34.49
CA PHE A 23 5.46 2.63 34.01
C PHE A 23 4.42 2.66 32.87
N TYR A 24 3.41 3.52 33.01
CA TYR A 24 2.36 3.69 32.00
C TYR A 24 2.92 4.21 30.68
N GLU A 25 3.81 5.21 30.69
CA GLU A 25 4.46 5.70 29.47
C GLU A 25 5.25 4.61 28.75
N VAL A 26 6.05 3.83 29.48
CA VAL A 26 6.82 2.72 28.87
C VAL A 26 5.90 1.70 28.22
N ASN A 27 4.82 1.32 28.92
CA ASN A 27 3.82 0.38 28.38
C ASN A 27 3.14 0.96 27.13
N LEU A 28 2.74 2.23 27.17
CA LEU A 28 2.10 2.92 26.06
C LEU A 28 3.02 3.03 24.84
N HIS A 29 4.31 3.33 25.04
CA HIS A 29 5.30 3.31 23.96
C HIS A 29 5.54 1.92 23.38
N PHE A 30 5.52 0.87 24.21
CA PHE A 30 5.62 -0.50 23.74
C PHE A 30 4.41 -0.89 22.88
N ASN A 31 3.20 -0.59 23.36
CA ASN A 31 1.96 -0.91 22.64
C ASN A 31 1.85 -0.15 21.31
N LYS A 32 2.22 1.15 21.30
CA LYS A 32 2.31 1.95 20.07
C LYS A 32 3.24 1.32 19.04
N ARG A 33 4.41 0.82 19.46
CA ARG A 33 5.37 0.17 18.56
C ARG A 33 4.80 -1.11 17.96
N ASN A 34 4.12 -1.93 18.75
CA ASN A 34 3.48 -3.14 18.25
C ASN A 34 2.40 -2.82 17.21
N LEU A 35 1.52 -1.86 17.53
CA LEU A 35 0.45 -1.44 16.62
C LEU A 35 1.02 -0.84 15.31
N PHE A 36 2.12 -0.11 15.40
CA PHE A 36 2.81 0.45 14.23
C PHE A 36 3.45 -0.64 13.35
N GLN A 37 3.95 -1.72 13.94
CA GLN A 37 4.45 -2.86 13.18
C GLN A 37 3.33 -3.58 12.42
N GLU A 38 2.22 -3.86 13.08
CA GLU A 38 1.03 -4.46 12.43
C GLU A 38 0.53 -3.60 11.27
N TYR A 39 0.45 -2.28 11.48
CA TYR A 39 0.04 -1.36 10.43
C TYR A 39 1.00 -1.35 9.22
N GLN A 40 2.31 -1.39 9.45
CA GLN A 40 3.29 -1.48 8.37
C GLN A 40 3.18 -2.78 7.56
N ILE A 41 2.89 -3.90 8.23
CA ILE A 41 2.67 -5.18 7.55
C ILE A 41 1.48 -5.05 6.60
N ILE A 42 0.35 -4.54 7.09
CA ILE A 42 -0.87 -4.36 6.29
C ILE A 42 -0.62 -3.44 5.09
N ILE A 43 0.12 -2.34 5.28
CA ILE A 43 0.51 -1.46 4.17
C ILE A 43 1.33 -2.22 3.14
N SER A 44 2.35 -2.96 3.57
CA SER A 44 3.22 -3.70 2.64
C SER A 44 2.47 -4.76 1.84
N GLU A 45 1.49 -5.42 2.46
CA GLU A 45 0.61 -6.38 1.78
C GLU A 45 -0.31 -5.69 0.76
N THR A 46 -0.83 -4.50 1.12
CA THR A 46 -1.68 -3.71 0.23
C THR A 46 -0.90 -3.21 -0.98
N GLU A 47 0.32 -2.70 -0.78
CA GLU A 47 1.21 -2.27 -1.87
C GLU A 47 1.56 -3.44 -2.81
N LYS A 48 1.85 -4.62 -2.25
CA LYS A 48 2.11 -5.81 -3.05
C LYS A 48 0.91 -6.20 -3.90
N LEU A 49 -0.28 -6.23 -3.30
CA LEU A 49 -1.52 -6.54 -4.00
C LEU A 49 -1.80 -5.51 -5.12
N GLU A 50 -1.55 -4.23 -4.88
CA GLU A 50 -1.71 -3.19 -5.90
C GLU A 50 -0.75 -3.40 -7.08
N MET A 51 0.50 -3.81 -6.83
CA MET A 51 1.45 -4.15 -7.89
C MET A 51 0.96 -5.34 -8.72
N GLU A 52 0.51 -6.42 -8.07
CA GLU A 52 -0.04 -7.59 -8.76
C GLU A 52 -1.26 -7.22 -9.63
N TRP A 53 -2.15 -6.34 -9.15
CA TRP A 53 -3.27 -5.83 -9.93
C TRP A 53 -2.83 -5.03 -11.16
N ARG A 54 -1.79 -4.19 -11.02
CA ARG A 54 -1.25 -3.42 -12.15
C ARG A 54 -0.62 -4.34 -13.20
N GLU A 55 0.12 -5.37 -12.79
CA GLU A 55 0.67 -6.36 -13.71
C GLU A 55 -0.46 -7.06 -14.48
N LEU A 56 -1.49 -7.53 -13.78
CA LEU A 56 -2.63 -8.20 -14.42
C LEU A 56 -3.38 -7.28 -15.39
N GLN A 57 -3.49 -5.99 -15.07
CA GLN A 57 -4.09 -5.00 -15.97
C GLN A 57 -3.24 -4.76 -17.23
N LEU A 58 -1.90 -4.77 -17.11
CA LEU A 58 -0.99 -4.67 -18.25
C LEU A 58 -1.11 -5.91 -19.14
N ASP A 59 -1.11 -7.11 -18.55
CA ASP A 59 -1.30 -8.37 -19.27
C ASP A 59 -2.64 -8.41 -20.01
N TYR A 60 -3.71 -7.97 -19.34
CA TYR A 60 -5.03 -7.88 -19.96
C TYR A 60 -5.05 -6.84 -21.09
N SER A 61 -4.37 -5.72 -20.92
CA SER A 61 -4.26 -4.69 -21.95
C SER A 61 -3.48 -5.21 -23.16
N GLU A 62 -2.40 -5.96 -22.97
CA GLU A 62 -1.67 -6.62 -24.05
C GLU A 62 -2.56 -7.65 -24.77
N PHE A 63 -3.29 -8.47 -24.01
CA PHE A 63 -4.23 -9.45 -24.56
C PHE A 63 -5.37 -8.81 -25.38
N THR A 64 -5.97 -7.73 -24.87
CA THR A 64 -7.11 -7.06 -25.50
C THR A 64 -6.74 -6.07 -26.60
N SER A 65 -5.48 -5.62 -26.66
CA SER A 65 -4.99 -4.71 -27.71
C SER A 65 -5.10 -5.28 -29.14
N GLY A 66 -5.50 -6.55 -29.31
CA GLY A 66 -5.60 -7.21 -30.61
C GLY A 66 -4.24 -7.49 -31.24
N LYS A 67 -3.14 -7.06 -30.61
CA LYS A 67 -1.76 -7.29 -31.06
C LYS A 67 -1.46 -8.78 -31.19
N LYS A 68 -1.95 -9.60 -30.25
CA LYS A 68 -1.80 -11.06 -30.33
C LYS A 68 -2.53 -11.67 -31.53
N ILE A 69 -3.71 -11.16 -31.88
CA ILE A 69 -4.46 -11.61 -33.06
C ILE A 69 -3.75 -11.16 -34.34
N GLY A 70 -3.26 -9.92 -34.38
CA GLY A 70 -2.47 -9.40 -35.50
C GLY A 70 -1.18 -10.19 -35.72
N LEU A 71 -0.45 -10.51 -34.66
CA LEU A 71 0.76 -11.34 -34.71
C LEU A 71 0.47 -12.76 -35.17
N ILE A 72 -0.57 -13.43 -34.66
CA ILE A 72 -0.96 -14.77 -35.12
C ILE A 72 -1.39 -14.74 -36.59
N ALA A 73 -2.14 -13.73 -37.02
CA ALA A 73 -2.54 -13.58 -38.41
C ALA A 73 -1.35 -13.31 -39.34
N GLU A 74 -0.35 -12.56 -38.88
CA GLU A 74 0.90 -12.31 -39.61
C GLU A 74 1.78 -13.56 -39.66
N GLU A 75 1.90 -14.31 -38.56
CA GLU A 75 2.84 -15.43 -38.40
C GLU A 75 2.28 -16.76 -38.94
N GLU A 76 1.00 -17.10 -38.69
CA GLU A 76 0.37 -18.33 -39.17
C GLU A 76 -0.30 -18.18 -40.54
N ALA A 77 -0.86 -17.01 -40.84
CA ALA A 77 -1.63 -16.78 -42.06
C ALA A 77 -0.96 -15.83 -43.08
N ASN A 78 0.28 -15.35 -42.81
CA ASN A 78 1.01 -14.39 -43.65
C ASN A 78 0.19 -13.13 -44.00
N MET A 79 -0.71 -12.71 -43.12
CA MET A 79 -1.53 -11.52 -43.34
C MET A 79 -0.71 -10.26 -43.08
N SER A 80 -0.67 -9.35 -44.05
CA SER A 80 -0.10 -8.02 -43.90
C SER A 80 -1.19 -6.95 -43.89
N LEU A 81 -1.03 -5.94 -43.03
CA LEU A 81 -1.94 -4.79 -43.01
C LEU A 81 -1.81 -4.01 -44.33
N PRO A 82 -2.93 -3.71 -45.02
CA PRO A 82 -2.88 -2.97 -46.27
C PRO A 82 -2.40 -1.53 -46.04
N ASP A 83 -1.56 -1.05 -46.95
CA ASP A 83 -0.99 0.30 -46.91
C ASP A 83 -2.10 1.37 -46.98
N SER A 84 -2.28 2.09 -45.89
CA SER A 84 -3.36 3.07 -45.71
C SER A 84 -3.36 4.20 -46.75
N LYS A 85 -2.21 4.42 -47.41
CA LYS A 85 -2.08 5.40 -48.51
C LYS A 85 -2.60 4.91 -49.85
N LYS A 86 -2.85 3.60 -50.02
CA LYS A 86 -3.33 3.00 -51.29
C LYS A 86 -4.82 2.64 -51.28
N ILE A 87 -5.53 2.90 -50.18
CA ILE A 87 -6.94 2.54 -50.04
C ILE A 87 -7.80 3.61 -50.72
N ASN A 88 -8.17 3.38 -51.98
CA ASN A 88 -9.19 4.17 -52.66
C ASN A 88 -10.58 3.68 -52.24
N VAL A 89 -11.24 4.43 -51.36
CA VAL A 89 -12.61 4.16 -50.95
C VAL A 89 -13.55 4.58 -52.10
N LEU A 90 -14.01 3.61 -52.88
CA LEU A 90 -15.03 3.86 -53.91
C LEU A 90 -16.35 4.17 -53.21
N LYS A 91 -16.74 5.45 -53.22
CA LYS A 91 -18.04 5.90 -52.71
C LYS A 91 -19.13 5.37 -53.65
N LYS A 92 -19.98 4.48 -53.14
CA LYS A 92 -21.13 3.96 -53.89
C LYS A 92 -22.13 5.10 -54.15
N LYS A 93 -22.49 5.28 -55.42
CA LYS A 93 -23.48 6.26 -55.90
C LYS A 93 -24.89 5.77 -55.63
#